data_AF-A0A7H8HE21-F1
#
_entry.id   AF-A0A7H8HE21-F1
#
_cell.length_a   1.000
_cell.length_b   1.000
_cell.length_c   1.000
_cell.angle_alpha   90.00
_cell.angle_beta   90.00
_cell.angle_gamma   90.00
#
_symmetry.space_group_name_H-M   'P 1'
#
loop_
_entity.id
_entity.type
_entity.pdbx_description
1 polymer ?
#
loop_
_entity_poly.entity_id
_entity_poly.type
_entity_poly.pdbx_seq_one_letter_code
_entity_poly.pdbx_strand_id
1 'polypeptide(L)'
;MHDFDQGKWLVTHIDQQIATFYIPLPEAMGFPKLSQHQYFLTFDREQIESLKKTDEDITLLSIEQPGNPAIVLSRSQHHEITNWSNKATLDSSLVIHQVEALPWVRMGLDAALSVWQFNSSKNWTNDTRMRPVTMLRELEENLLEDPTFAGGSVVTVVEAAVPLYLLGELGDLPPVIQQSENSDHTTNLARQTPLNFCRLTKEDFNDILYDRLILAFNTAVNNIQSLQKGYHAVTREPVTLITRERVPFTVPVTLRRLRDIGNSAITPKKCLLGVNANTWHVNRPRELTPDEIKNVSWAQHAILKGAFSAHLDLHREADAALRRHGDTRAGALMAALAAEALFDDLLLYLQWEEGSSPEESAKHWIAGLDSRIKREFPRRLGGNWSFKQKNIIANWNTNVAELRHRIVHGGYTPTIEEASNAYSTVNRLTEFLCDRLASPQQLKKYARTALALAGVPGLVKRGAYSKRLKELQSSPAEVSWSQTFTRWRDAQRRLRRDNLVEPRKADSRSTIVMAVHFPDGNIRWCLHDRVNHLAAPAEVSYSALNQRSWDGISQISSKLQAEQSGEPVSLEVDVHDSTGVRQVGPWREEYHLVPMAGVLIDNSDLDNWPEGSEPC
;
A
#
# COMPACT_ATOMS: atom_id res chain seq x y z
N MET A 1 -47.43 -22.98 -3.84
CA MET A 1 -46.12 -22.85 -3.18
C MET A 1 -45.75 -24.25 -2.74
N HIS A 2 -44.66 -24.78 -3.28
CA HIS A 2 -44.28 -26.18 -3.12
C HIS A 2 -43.56 -26.32 -1.77
N ASP A 3 -43.63 -27.48 -1.10
CA ASP A 3 -42.99 -27.73 0.22
C ASP A 3 -41.46 -27.50 0.29
N PHE A 4 -40.83 -27.06 -0.81
CA PHE A 4 -39.40 -26.85 -0.99
C PHE A 4 -39.05 -25.37 -1.24
N ASP A 5 -40.05 -24.49 -1.23
CA ASP A 5 -39.86 -23.04 -1.18
C ASP A 5 -39.44 -22.57 0.22
N GLN A 6 -39.27 -23.50 1.18
CA GLN A 6 -38.94 -23.25 2.58
C GLN A 6 -37.71 -24.08 3.00
N GLY A 7 -36.51 -23.51 2.82
CA GLY A 7 -35.39 -23.79 3.72
C GLY A 7 -33.98 -24.05 3.17
N LYS A 8 -32.99 -24.21 4.07
CA LYS A 8 -31.56 -24.46 3.78
C LYS A 8 -31.17 -25.94 3.90
N TRP A 9 -30.35 -26.45 2.98
CA TRP A 9 -29.94 -27.87 2.92
C TRP A 9 -28.43 -28.03 2.65
N LEU A 10 -27.82 -29.12 3.13
CA LEU A 10 -26.40 -29.46 3.06
C LEU A 10 -26.17 -30.72 2.20
N VAL A 11 -25.31 -30.64 1.17
CA VAL A 11 -24.85 -31.81 0.40
C VAL A 11 -23.47 -32.28 0.90
N THR A 12 -23.28 -33.57 1.15
CA THR A 12 -21.97 -34.13 1.56
C THR A 12 -21.74 -35.53 1.03
N HIS A 13 -20.47 -35.89 0.78
CA HIS A 13 -20.02 -37.27 0.62
C HIS A 13 -19.50 -37.80 1.98
N ILE A 14 -19.84 -39.00 2.41
CA ILE A 14 -19.43 -39.51 3.74
C ILE A 14 -17.91 -39.71 3.86
N ASP A 15 -17.25 -40.05 2.75
CA ASP A 15 -15.79 -40.18 2.64
C ASP A 15 -15.09 -38.88 2.22
N GLN A 16 -15.82 -37.76 2.26
CA GLN A 16 -15.29 -36.43 2.00
C GLN A 16 -14.05 -36.15 2.85
N GLN A 17 -12.92 -35.87 2.22
CA GLN A 17 -11.76 -35.34 2.95
C GLN A 17 -12.01 -33.87 3.32
N ILE A 18 -11.71 -33.52 4.56
CA ILE A 18 -11.85 -32.18 5.12
C ILE A 18 -10.47 -31.72 5.56
N ALA A 19 -10.07 -30.55 5.07
CA ALA A 19 -8.93 -29.81 5.57
C ALA A 19 -9.41 -28.78 6.59
N THR A 20 -8.93 -28.87 7.82
CA THR A 20 -9.18 -27.89 8.88
C THR A 20 -7.95 -27.02 9.07
N PHE A 21 -8.03 -25.75 8.69
CA PHE A 21 -6.97 -24.75 8.81
C PHE A 21 -7.10 -23.97 10.12
N TYR A 22 -5.98 -23.64 10.76
CA TYR A 22 -5.95 -22.85 11.99
C TYR A 22 -5.28 -21.53 11.71
N ILE A 23 -6.09 -20.50 11.48
CA ILE A 23 -5.64 -19.24 10.87
C ILE A 23 -5.71 -18.12 11.92
N PRO A 24 -4.58 -17.58 12.38
CA PRO A 24 -4.58 -16.42 13.26
C PRO A 24 -4.96 -15.17 12.47
N LEU A 25 -5.76 -14.30 13.07
CA LEU A 25 -6.13 -13.01 12.48
C LEU A 25 -5.16 -11.92 12.91
N PRO A 26 -4.91 -10.91 12.05
CA PRO A 26 -4.06 -9.77 12.40
C PRO A 26 -4.57 -8.96 13.60
N GLU A 27 -5.89 -8.94 13.79
CA GLU A 27 -6.59 -8.19 14.81
C GLU A 27 -7.59 -9.10 15.54
N ALA A 28 -7.76 -8.87 16.84
CA ALA A 28 -8.76 -9.57 17.62
C ALA A 28 -10.17 -9.12 17.22
N MET A 29 -11.10 -10.07 17.11
CA MET A 29 -12.51 -9.79 16.89
C MET A 29 -13.31 -10.13 18.15
N GLY A 30 -14.22 -9.27 18.57
CA GLY A 30 -15.02 -9.40 19.80
C GLY A 30 -16.12 -10.48 19.77
N PHE A 31 -15.93 -11.59 19.06
CA PHE A 31 -16.89 -12.68 19.04
C PHE A 31 -16.87 -13.47 20.37
N PRO A 32 -18.02 -13.99 20.83
CA PRO A 32 -18.06 -14.97 21.91
C PRO A 32 -17.14 -16.16 21.62
N LYS A 33 -16.49 -16.70 22.66
CA LYS A 33 -15.63 -17.89 22.55
C LYS A 33 -16.43 -19.05 21.91
N LEU A 34 -15.81 -19.75 20.96
CA LEU A 34 -16.39 -20.90 20.26
C LEU A 34 -17.64 -20.59 19.42
N SER A 35 -17.79 -19.34 18.98
CA SER A 35 -18.83 -18.98 18.01
C SER A 35 -18.60 -19.72 16.69
N GLN A 36 -19.68 -20.33 16.18
CA GLN A 36 -19.66 -21.11 14.95
C GLN A 36 -20.37 -20.33 13.83
N HIS A 37 -19.74 -20.30 12.67
CA HIS A 37 -20.26 -19.66 11.46
C HIS A 37 -20.14 -20.61 10.28
N GLN A 38 -21.25 -20.89 9.60
CA GLN A 38 -21.29 -21.82 8.47
C GLN A 38 -21.46 -21.05 7.16
N TYR A 39 -20.63 -21.38 6.17
CA TYR A 39 -20.68 -20.84 4.81
C TYR A 39 -21.17 -21.92 3.86
N PHE A 40 -22.07 -21.52 2.96
CA PHE A 40 -22.75 -22.42 2.06
C PHE A 40 -22.45 -22.02 0.61
N LEU A 41 -21.89 -22.93 -0.18
CA LEU A 41 -21.91 -22.80 -1.64
C LEU A 41 -23.34 -22.95 -2.10
N THR A 42 -23.78 -22.16 -3.06
CA THR A 42 -25.11 -22.33 -3.67
C THR A 42 -24.92 -22.93 -5.04
N PHE A 43 -25.76 -23.91 -5.40
CA PHE A 43 -25.74 -24.48 -6.73
C PHE A 43 -27.03 -24.20 -7.48
N ASP A 44 -26.90 -23.92 -8.78
CA ASP A 44 -28.03 -23.83 -9.69
C ASP A 44 -28.55 -25.21 -10.12
N ARG A 45 -29.71 -25.25 -10.77
CA ARG A 45 -30.35 -26.50 -11.16
C ARG A 45 -29.45 -27.41 -12.02
N GLU A 46 -28.74 -26.84 -12.99
CA GLU A 46 -27.92 -27.58 -13.97
C GLU A 46 -26.70 -28.21 -13.30
N GLN A 47 -26.06 -27.50 -12.37
CA GLN A 47 -24.92 -27.99 -11.59
C GLN A 47 -25.30 -29.23 -10.77
N ILE A 48 -26.47 -29.24 -10.14
CA ILE A 48 -26.93 -30.45 -9.42
C ILE A 48 -27.35 -31.58 -10.34
N GLU A 49 -28.00 -31.28 -11.46
CA GLU A 49 -28.31 -32.31 -12.45
C GLU A 49 -27.02 -32.95 -12.99
N SER A 50 -25.92 -32.19 -13.05
CA SER A 50 -24.58 -32.71 -13.35
C SER A 50 -24.02 -33.55 -12.21
N LEU A 51 -24.11 -33.10 -10.95
CA LEU A 51 -23.69 -33.87 -9.76
C LEU A 51 -24.47 -35.18 -9.57
N LYS A 52 -25.70 -35.30 -10.07
CA LYS A 52 -26.44 -36.57 -10.02
C LYS A 52 -26.01 -37.57 -11.08
N LYS A 53 -25.46 -37.08 -12.18
CA LYS A 53 -24.97 -37.93 -13.28
C LYS A 53 -23.63 -38.56 -12.93
N THR A 54 -22.95 -38.03 -11.92
CA THR A 54 -21.80 -38.72 -11.31
C THR A 54 -22.31 -39.88 -10.48
N ASP A 55 -21.71 -41.06 -10.60
CA ASP A 55 -22.06 -42.30 -9.88
C ASP A 55 -21.66 -42.25 -8.38
N GLU A 56 -21.69 -41.06 -7.80
CA GLU A 56 -21.16 -40.72 -6.49
C GLU A 56 -22.27 -40.74 -5.42
N ASP A 57 -21.95 -41.22 -4.22
CA ASP A 57 -22.91 -41.37 -3.11
C ASP A 57 -23.14 -40.03 -2.39
N ILE A 58 -23.98 -39.19 -2.99
CA ILE A 58 -24.27 -37.84 -2.53
C ILE A 58 -25.46 -37.83 -1.56
N THR A 59 -25.23 -37.42 -0.31
CA THR A 59 -26.28 -37.26 0.71
C THR A 59 -26.76 -35.81 0.82
N LEU A 60 -28.08 -35.59 0.95
CA LEU A 60 -28.73 -34.29 1.16
C LEU A 60 -29.34 -34.21 2.58
N LEU A 61 -29.03 -33.15 3.35
CA LEU A 61 -29.47 -32.96 4.74
C LEU A 61 -30.20 -31.62 4.92
N SER A 62 -31.28 -31.56 5.71
CA SER A 62 -32.01 -30.31 6.02
C SER A 62 -31.38 -29.58 7.21
N ILE A 63 -31.25 -28.25 7.14
CA ILE A 63 -30.73 -27.42 8.24
C ILE A 63 -31.87 -26.82 9.09
N GLU A 64 -33.11 -26.84 8.60
CA GLU A 64 -34.24 -26.15 9.23
C GLU A 64 -35.15 -27.05 10.07
N GLN A 65 -34.89 -28.35 10.14
CA GLN A 65 -35.65 -29.26 11.01
C GLN A 65 -35.12 -29.20 12.46
N PRO A 66 -35.94 -28.74 13.43
CA PRO A 66 -35.54 -28.73 14.84
C PRO A 66 -35.35 -30.17 15.33
N GLY A 67 -34.18 -30.48 15.90
CA GLY A 67 -33.90 -31.78 16.51
C GLY A 67 -33.05 -32.74 15.68
N ASN A 68 -32.62 -32.35 14.48
CA ASN A 68 -31.64 -33.10 13.71
C ASN A 68 -30.30 -32.35 13.76
N PRO A 69 -29.41 -32.59 14.76
CA PRO A 69 -28.03 -32.15 14.61
C PRO A 69 -27.53 -32.78 13.32
N ALA A 70 -26.77 -32.05 12.50
CA ALA A 70 -26.23 -32.53 11.22
C ALA A 70 -25.27 -33.73 11.44
N ILE A 71 -25.83 -34.87 11.82
CA ILE A 71 -25.19 -36.16 12.06
C ILE A 71 -25.75 -37.06 10.97
N VAL A 72 -24.82 -37.49 10.13
CA VAL A 72 -25.02 -38.30 8.94
C VAL A 72 -25.75 -39.61 9.30
N LEU A 73 -26.96 -39.79 8.78
CA LEU A 73 -27.58 -41.11 8.66
C LEU A 73 -27.43 -41.56 7.20
N SER A 74 -26.49 -42.48 6.97
CA SER A 74 -26.36 -43.24 5.72
C SER A 74 -27.59 -44.15 5.56
N ARG A 75 -28.17 -44.18 4.35
CA ARG A 75 -29.42 -44.88 4.04
C ARG A 75 -29.24 -46.41 4.00
N SER A 76 -30.14 -47.10 4.69
CA SER A 76 -30.77 -48.30 4.16
C SER A 76 -32.21 -47.98 3.69
N GLN A 77 -32.36 -47.97 2.35
CA GLN A 77 -33.51 -48.33 1.51
C GLN A 77 -34.87 -47.57 1.51
N HIS A 78 -35.22 -47.17 0.26
CA HIS A 78 -36.52 -47.06 -0.44
C HIS A 78 -37.19 -45.68 -0.68
N HIS A 79 -37.78 -45.57 -1.89
CA HIS A 79 -38.19 -44.42 -2.74
C HIS A 79 -39.24 -43.47 -2.10
N GLU A 80 -39.49 -42.20 -2.48
CA GLU A 80 -39.31 -41.35 -3.67
C GLU A 80 -38.69 -39.98 -3.28
N ILE A 81 -38.02 -39.26 -4.19
CA ILE A 81 -37.55 -37.87 -3.95
C ILE A 81 -37.99 -36.99 -5.11
N THR A 82 -38.63 -35.84 -4.84
CA THR A 82 -38.39 -34.61 -5.62
C THR A 82 -39.01 -33.35 -5.01
N ASN A 83 -38.16 -32.39 -4.61
CA ASN A 83 -38.10 -31.03 -5.16
C ASN A 83 -36.82 -30.28 -4.70
N TRP A 84 -36.37 -29.35 -5.54
CA TRP A 84 -34.98 -29.02 -5.85
C TRP A 84 -34.76 -27.50 -5.99
N SER A 85 -34.99 -26.71 -4.95
CA SER A 85 -34.66 -25.26 -4.95
C SER A 85 -34.24 -24.70 -3.59
N ASN A 86 -33.16 -25.25 -3.01
CA ASN A 86 -32.07 -24.48 -2.38
C ASN A 86 -31.02 -25.47 -1.90
N LYS A 87 -29.99 -25.62 -2.72
CA LYS A 87 -29.06 -26.74 -2.70
C LYS A 87 -27.70 -26.19 -2.37
N ALA A 88 -27.36 -26.28 -1.09
CA ALA A 88 -26.12 -25.78 -0.58
C ALA A 88 -25.17 -26.90 -0.17
N THR A 89 -23.89 -26.81 -0.53
CA THR A 89 -22.82 -27.56 0.15
C THR A 89 -22.22 -26.66 1.20
N LEU A 90 -21.71 -27.25 2.29
CA LEU A 90 -20.85 -26.49 3.20
C LEU A 90 -19.59 -26.11 2.39
N ASP A 91 -19.42 -24.83 2.10
CA ASP A 91 -18.19 -24.30 1.52
C ASP A 91 -17.08 -24.41 2.57
N SER A 92 -17.38 -23.89 3.75
CA SER A 92 -16.56 -24.06 4.94
C SER A 92 -17.37 -23.88 6.22
N SER A 93 -16.86 -24.42 7.31
CA SER A 93 -17.30 -24.07 8.67
C SER A 93 -16.18 -23.34 9.39
N LEU A 94 -16.49 -22.21 10.01
CA LEU A 94 -15.56 -21.41 10.81
C LEU A 94 -15.94 -21.53 12.29
N VAL A 95 -14.96 -21.84 13.14
CA VAL A 95 -15.07 -21.75 14.60
C VAL A 95 -14.07 -20.73 15.10
N ILE A 96 -14.51 -19.78 15.92
CA ILE A 96 -13.70 -18.67 16.40
C ILE A 96 -13.17 -18.97 17.80
N HIS A 97 -11.85 -18.94 17.93
CA HIS A 97 -11.14 -19.14 19.19
C HIS A 97 -10.49 -17.82 19.63
N GLN A 98 -10.55 -17.53 20.93
CA GLN A 98 -9.83 -16.41 21.54
C GLN A 98 -8.72 -16.98 22.41
N VAL A 99 -7.47 -16.65 22.08
CA VAL A 99 -6.27 -17.16 22.75
C VAL A 99 -5.55 -16.00 23.40
N GLU A 100 -5.21 -16.13 24.68
CA GLU A 100 -4.32 -15.19 25.34
C GLU A 100 -2.90 -15.43 24.81
N ALA A 101 -2.27 -14.45 24.15
CA ALA A 101 -0.92 -14.58 23.61
C ALA A 101 0.00 -13.47 24.14
N LEU A 102 1.31 -13.70 24.04
CA LEU A 102 2.32 -12.73 24.46
C LEU A 102 2.41 -11.57 23.44
N PRO A 103 2.51 -10.30 23.88
CA PRO A 103 2.49 -9.13 23.00
C PRO A 103 3.55 -9.10 21.88
N TRP A 104 4.67 -9.81 22.07
CA TRP A 104 5.74 -9.88 21.09
C TRP A 104 5.59 -10.99 20.05
N VAL A 105 4.59 -11.87 20.18
CA VAL A 105 4.36 -12.94 19.19
C VAL A 105 3.53 -12.39 18.04
N ARG A 106 4.20 -11.64 17.16
CA ARG A 106 3.59 -10.84 16.09
C ARG A 106 2.83 -11.61 15.02
N MET A 107 2.99 -12.93 14.93
CA MET A 107 2.43 -13.73 13.84
C MET A 107 1.24 -14.60 14.27
N GLY A 108 0.97 -14.75 15.57
CA GLY A 108 -0.10 -15.62 16.09
C GLY A 108 0.03 -17.11 15.71
N LEU A 109 1.17 -17.56 15.17
CA LEU A 109 1.38 -18.96 14.79
C LEU A 109 1.41 -19.87 16.03
N ASP A 110 1.96 -19.38 17.14
CA ASP A 110 1.90 -20.02 18.45
C ASP A 110 0.47 -20.20 18.93
N ALA A 111 -0.37 -19.16 18.83
CA ALA A 111 -1.79 -19.23 19.17
C ALA A 111 -2.51 -20.24 18.29
N ALA A 112 -2.25 -20.23 16.98
CA ALA A 112 -2.79 -21.20 16.04
C ALA A 112 -2.35 -22.65 16.36
N LEU A 113 -1.07 -22.85 16.71
CA LEU A 113 -0.54 -24.15 17.15
C LEU A 113 -1.17 -24.59 18.48
N SER A 114 -1.40 -23.69 19.42
CA SER A 114 -2.08 -23.98 20.68
C SER A 114 -3.52 -24.44 20.43
N VAL A 115 -4.29 -23.73 19.61
CA VAL A 115 -5.66 -24.15 19.25
C VAL A 115 -5.64 -25.48 18.51
N TRP A 116 -4.69 -25.66 17.59
CA TRP A 116 -4.52 -26.90 16.85
C TRP A 116 -4.20 -28.10 17.76
N GLN A 117 -3.29 -27.93 18.71
CA GLN A 117 -2.96 -28.94 19.72
C GLN A 117 -4.15 -29.22 20.64
N PHE A 118 -4.81 -28.18 21.13
CA PHE A 118 -5.97 -28.26 22.00
C PHE A 118 -7.12 -29.04 21.37
N ASN A 119 -7.55 -28.67 20.15
CA ASN A 119 -8.59 -29.39 19.41
C ASN A 119 -8.21 -30.82 19.04
N SER A 120 -6.91 -31.11 19.00
CA SER A 120 -6.42 -32.44 18.75
C SER A 120 -6.36 -33.33 19.99
N SER A 121 -6.29 -32.73 21.17
CA SER A 121 -6.25 -33.43 22.45
C SER A 121 -7.69 -33.66 22.94
N LYS A 122 -8.06 -34.91 23.23
CA LYS A 122 -9.45 -35.32 23.57
C LYS A 122 -10.02 -34.70 24.86
N ASN A 123 -9.37 -33.73 25.49
CA ASN A 123 -9.69 -33.20 26.80
C ASN A 123 -10.31 -31.80 26.68
N TRP A 124 -11.60 -31.76 26.37
CA TRP A 124 -12.42 -30.56 26.48
C TRP A 124 -12.80 -30.32 27.95
N THR A 125 -12.35 -29.23 28.54
CA THR A 125 -13.04 -28.62 29.68
C THR A 125 -13.29 -27.15 29.35
N ASN A 126 -14.54 -26.69 29.51
CA ASN A 126 -15.01 -25.34 29.13
C ASN A 126 -14.25 -24.19 29.83
N ASP A 127 -13.43 -24.50 30.83
CA ASP A 127 -12.71 -23.52 31.67
C ASP A 127 -11.20 -23.41 31.30
N THR A 128 -10.74 -24.13 30.28
CA THR A 128 -9.32 -24.10 29.90
C THR A 128 -8.98 -22.77 29.22
N ARG A 129 -8.28 -21.88 29.93
CA ARG A 129 -7.59 -20.76 29.28
C ARG A 129 -6.49 -21.32 28.39
N MET A 130 -6.65 -21.22 27.08
CA MET A 130 -5.59 -21.55 26.12
C MET A 130 -4.46 -20.53 26.27
N ARG A 131 -3.37 -20.95 26.91
CA ARG A 131 -2.10 -20.23 26.94
C ARG A 131 -1.18 -20.75 25.82
N PRO A 132 -0.25 -19.94 25.28
CA PRO A 132 0.68 -20.38 24.24
C PRO A 132 1.54 -21.54 24.74
N VAL A 133 2.03 -22.36 23.82
CA VAL A 133 2.84 -23.56 24.12
C VAL A 133 3.95 -23.24 25.14
N THR A 134 4.04 -24.10 26.16
CA THR A 134 4.88 -24.05 27.38
C THR A 134 6.40 -23.89 27.17
N MET A 135 6.90 -23.80 25.92
CA MET A 135 8.34 -23.69 25.62
C MET A 135 8.97 -22.37 26.10
N LEU A 136 8.18 -21.34 26.44
CA LEU A 136 8.68 -20.05 26.91
C LEU A 136 8.53 -19.83 28.43
N ARG A 137 8.08 -20.85 29.17
CA ARG A 137 7.77 -20.73 30.60
C ARG A 137 8.97 -20.31 31.46
N GLU A 138 10.20 -20.66 31.04
CA GLU A 138 11.45 -20.25 31.71
C GLU A 138 11.77 -18.75 31.56
N LEU A 139 11.20 -18.07 30.56
CA LEU A 139 11.33 -16.62 30.36
C LEU A 139 10.24 -15.82 31.09
N GLU A 140 9.11 -16.46 31.43
CA GLU A 140 7.93 -15.82 32.03
C GLU A 140 8.08 -15.54 33.53
N GLU A 141 8.81 -16.37 34.29
CA GLU A 141 8.86 -16.27 35.75
C GLU A 141 9.55 -14.99 36.27
N ASN A 142 10.24 -14.23 35.42
CA ASN A 142 10.97 -13.02 35.81
C ASN A 142 10.41 -11.70 35.29
N LEU A 143 9.35 -11.68 34.46
CA LEU A 143 8.99 -10.46 33.71
C LEU A 143 7.56 -9.91 33.89
N LEU A 144 6.58 -10.66 34.40
CA LEU A 144 5.18 -10.17 34.43
C LEU A 144 4.38 -10.69 35.64
N GLU A 145 4.30 -9.89 36.72
CA GLU A 145 3.40 -10.18 37.86
C GLU A 145 1.93 -9.83 37.59
N ASP A 146 1.59 -9.09 36.52
CA ASP A 146 0.19 -8.88 36.13
C ASP A 146 0.04 -8.57 34.61
N PRO A 147 -0.14 -9.59 33.75
CA PRO A 147 -0.38 -9.39 32.31
C PRO A 147 -1.76 -8.78 32.00
N THR A 148 -2.68 -8.71 32.97
CA THR A 148 -4.01 -8.11 32.75
C THR A 148 -4.01 -6.59 32.80
N PHE A 149 -3.01 -5.97 33.44
CA PHE A 149 -2.93 -4.50 33.56
C PHE A 149 -2.32 -3.80 32.32
N ALA A 150 -1.66 -4.54 31.42
CA ALA A 150 -0.98 -3.99 30.24
C ALA A 150 -1.73 -4.19 28.91
N GLY A 151 -3.01 -4.59 28.93
CA GLY A 151 -3.78 -4.85 27.71
C GLY A 151 -3.25 -6.05 26.94
N GLY A 152 -3.14 -7.20 27.61
CA GLY A 152 -2.65 -8.45 27.01
C GLY A 152 -3.30 -8.75 25.64
N SER A 153 -2.46 -9.11 24.67
CA SER A 153 -2.85 -9.36 23.28
C SER A 153 -3.67 -10.64 23.17
N VAL A 154 -5.00 -10.51 23.17
CA VAL A 154 -5.88 -11.57 22.69
C VAL A 154 -5.64 -11.75 21.19
N VAL A 155 -5.39 -12.98 20.76
CA VAL A 155 -5.31 -13.34 19.34
C VAL A 155 -6.55 -14.14 18.99
N THR A 156 -7.26 -13.71 17.96
CA THR A 156 -8.35 -14.48 17.38
C THR A 156 -7.78 -15.50 16.40
N VAL A 157 -8.06 -16.78 16.63
CA VAL A 157 -7.71 -17.88 15.72
C VAL A 157 -8.99 -18.44 15.15
N VAL A 158 -9.08 -18.50 13.82
CA VAL A 158 -10.20 -19.12 13.13
C VAL A 158 -9.83 -20.54 12.72
N GLU A 159 -10.60 -21.50 13.22
CA GLU A 159 -10.59 -22.87 12.73
C GLU A 159 -11.52 -22.97 11.53
N ALA A 160 -10.97 -23.12 10.33
CA ALA A 160 -11.71 -23.17 9.07
C ALA A 160 -11.69 -24.59 8.48
N ALA A 161 -12.80 -25.30 8.53
CA ALA A 161 -12.96 -26.63 7.94
C ALA A 161 -13.51 -26.52 6.52
N VAL A 162 -12.77 -27.01 5.53
CA VAL A 162 -13.09 -26.92 4.09
C VAL A 162 -13.07 -28.32 3.45
N PRO A 163 -14.14 -28.75 2.77
CA PRO A 163 -14.16 -29.98 1.98
C PRO A 163 -13.26 -29.92 0.74
N LEU A 164 -12.46 -30.97 0.48
CA LEU A 164 -11.51 -31.04 -0.65
C LEU A 164 -12.08 -31.64 -1.96
N TYR A 165 -13.30 -32.17 -1.96
CA TYR A 165 -13.83 -32.97 -3.08
C TYR A 165 -14.61 -32.12 -4.08
N LEU A 166 -15.25 -31.04 -3.61
CA LEU A 166 -16.09 -30.16 -4.42
C LEU A 166 -15.30 -29.19 -5.33
N LEU A 167 -13.98 -29.39 -5.45
CA LEU A 167 -13.06 -28.48 -6.13
C LEU A 167 -12.47 -29.06 -7.44
N GLY A 168 -13.08 -30.11 -8.03
CA GLY A 168 -12.71 -30.67 -9.35
C GLY A 168 -12.77 -32.21 -9.42
N GLU A 169 -12.74 -32.80 -10.63
CA GLU A 169 -12.77 -34.26 -10.86
C GLU A 169 -11.68 -35.00 -10.04
N LEU A 170 -12.08 -36.06 -9.32
CA LEU A 170 -11.16 -36.89 -8.53
C LEU A 170 -10.65 -38.09 -9.32
N GLY A 171 -9.34 -38.25 -9.35
CA GLY A 171 -8.76 -39.59 -9.20
C GLY A 171 -8.79 -39.98 -7.72
N ASP A 172 -8.77 -41.28 -7.43
CA ASP A 172 -8.62 -41.78 -6.06
C ASP A 172 -7.49 -41.02 -5.37
N LEU A 173 -7.82 -40.27 -4.32
CA LEU A 173 -6.79 -39.77 -3.43
C LEU A 173 -6.08 -41.01 -2.90
N PRO A 174 -4.75 -41.13 -3.04
CA PRO A 174 -4.05 -42.22 -2.38
C PRO A 174 -4.48 -42.21 -0.91
N PRO A 175 -4.59 -43.36 -0.22
CA PRO A 175 -4.96 -43.39 1.18
C PRO A 175 -3.92 -42.61 1.99
N VAL A 176 -4.09 -41.30 2.07
CA VAL A 176 -3.20 -40.35 2.74
C VAL A 176 -3.24 -40.60 4.25
N ILE A 177 -4.34 -41.23 4.69
CA ILE A 177 -4.58 -41.80 6.01
C ILE A 177 -4.47 -43.33 5.85
N GLN A 178 -3.28 -43.87 5.60
CA GLN A 178 -3.04 -45.25 5.98
C GLN A 178 -3.03 -45.27 7.51
N GLN A 179 -3.91 -46.07 8.11
CA GLN A 179 -3.80 -46.41 9.52
C GLN A 179 -2.35 -46.86 9.74
N SER A 180 -1.60 -46.18 10.62
CA SER A 180 -0.29 -46.71 10.98
C SER A 180 -0.54 -48.07 11.60
N GLU A 181 -0.28 -49.13 10.83
CA GLU A 181 -0.45 -50.49 11.30
C GLU A 181 0.46 -50.67 12.52
N ASN A 182 -0.17 -50.83 13.69
CA ASN A 182 0.40 -51.40 14.91
C ASN A 182 1.81 -50.93 15.31
N SER A 183 1.99 -49.66 15.65
CA SER A 183 3.08 -49.30 16.56
C SER A 183 2.65 -49.65 17.99
N ASP A 184 3.16 -50.76 18.52
CA ASP A 184 2.87 -51.29 19.86
C ASP A 184 2.83 -50.20 20.93
N HIS A 185 1.61 -49.90 21.41
CA HIS A 185 1.33 -48.95 22.47
C HIS A 185 1.61 -49.56 23.85
N THR A 186 2.89 -49.76 24.17
CA THR A 186 3.31 -49.94 25.57
C THR A 186 4.62 -49.23 25.82
N THR A 187 4.54 -48.02 26.39
CA THR A 187 5.44 -47.40 27.42
C THR A 187 5.76 -45.92 27.18
N ASN A 188 5.58 -45.13 28.25
CA ASN A 188 6.02 -43.75 28.52
C ASN A 188 5.25 -42.56 27.93
N LEU A 189 4.24 -42.14 28.72
CA LEU A 189 3.33 -40.99 28.53
C LEU A 189 3.95 -39.58 28.69
N ALA A 190 5.28 -39.42 28.65
CA ALA A 190 5.92 -38.12 28.96
C ALA A 190 6.94 -37.63 27.92
N ARG A 191 7.22 -38.39 26.86
CA ARG A 191 8.00 -37.85 25.74
C ARG A 191 7.04 -37.16 24.80
N GLN A 192 7.11 -35.82 24.76
CA GLN A 192 6.55 -35.00 23.69
C GLN A 192 6.85 -35.74 22.38
N THR A 193 5.84 -36.33 21.74
CA THR A 193 5.99 -36.82 20.38
C THR A 193 6.59 -35.65 19.61
N PRO A 194 7.81 -35.77 19.05
CA PRO A 194 8.35 -34.70 18.23
C PRO A 194 7.25 -34.38 17.23
N LEU A 195 6.83 -33.12 17.19
CA LEU A 195 5.95 -32.65 16.14
C LEU A 195 6.70 -32.98 14.86
N ASN A 196 6.35 -34.10 14.22
CA ASN A 196 6.86 -34.47 12.92
C ASN A 196 6.20 -33.45 11.98
N PHE A 197 6.84 -32.29 11.90
CA PHE A 197 6.50 -31.21 11.01
C PHE A 197 6.79 -31.73 9.61
N CYS A 198 5.82 -32.46 9.04
CA CYS A 198 5.80 -32.68 7.62
C CYS A 198 5.50 -31.30 7.01
N ARG A 199 6.58 -30.58 6.68
CA ARG A 199 6.52 -29.35 5.90
C ARG A 199 6.06 -29.78 4.54
N LEU A 200 4.81 -29.49 4.20
CA LEU A 200 4.26 -29.89 2.92
C LEU A 200 4.85 -28.99 1.84
N THR A 201 5.85 -29.51 1.13
CA THR A 201 6.31 -28.94 -0.14
C THR A 201 5.62 -29.65 -1.29
N LYS A 202 5.70 -29.07 -2.49
CA LYS A 202 5.17 -29.70 -3.71
C LYS A 202 5.75 -31.09 -3.96
N GLU A 203 6.95 -31.38 -3.42
CA GLU A 203 7.66 -32.64 -3.58
C GLU A 203 7.09 -33.78 -2.70
N ASP A 204 6.36 -33.46 -1.63
CA ASP A 204 5.90 -34.44 -0.63
C ASP A 204 4.52 -35.05 -0.92
N PHE A 205 3.77 -34.49 -1.88
CA PHE A 205 2.45 -34.96 -2.28
C PHE A 205 2.36 -35.09 -3.80
N ASN A 206 1.40 -35.90 -4.27
CA ASN A 206 0.92 -35.77 -5.65
C ASN A 206 0.48 -34.30 -5.85
N ASP A 207 1.00 -33.63 -6.89
CA ASP A 207 0.73 -32.22 -7.25
C ASP A 207 -0.76 -31.84 -7.05
N ILE A 208 -1.66 -32.77 -7.36
CA ILE A 208 -3.11 -32.63 -7.23
C ILE A 208 -3.56 -32.32 -5.79
N LEU A 209 -3.03 -32.98 -4.76
CA LEU A 209 -3.48 -32.75 -3.39
C LEU A 209 -2.95 -31.42 -2.84
N TYR A 210 -1.71 -31.04 -3.19
CA TYR A 210 -1.19 -29.73 -2.79
C TYR A 210 -2.02 -28.60 -3.39
N ASP A 211 -2.33 -28.66 -4.70
CA ASP A 211 -3.14 -27.66 -5.37
C ASP A 211 -4.56 -27.57 -4.76
N ARG A 212 -5.16 -28.71 -4.39
CA ARG A 212 -6.44 -28.76 -3.66
C ARG A 212 -6.36 -28.14 -2.28
N LEU A 213 -5.30 -28.37 -1.52
CA LEU A 213 -5.10 -27.75 -0.21
C LEU A 213 -4.93 -26.24 -0.32
N ILE A 214 -4.22 -25.75 -1.34
CA ILE A 214 -4.08 -24.31 -1.60
C ILE A 214 -5.43 -23.70 -2.00
N LEU A 215 -6.21 -24.39 -2.84
CA LEU A 215 -7.54 -23.92 -3.22
C LEU A 215 -8.49 -23.89 -2.01
N ALA A 216 -8.50 -24.94 -1.19
CA ALA A 216 -9.27 -25.00 0.05
C ALA A 216 -8.83 -23.92 1.06
N PHE A 217 -7.53 -23.64 1.14
CA PHE A 217 -7.01 -22.55 1.96
C PHE A 217 -7.50 -21.19 1.46
N ASN A 218 -7.50 -20.95 0.14
CA ASN A 218 -8.04 -19.72 -0.45
C ASN A 218 -9.55 -19.57 -0.16
N THR A 219 -10.31 -20.66 -0.21
CA THR A 219 -11.72 -20.70 0.22
C THR A 219 -11.87 -20.30 1.68
N ALA A 220 -11.07 -20.86 2.59
CA ALA A 220 -11.07 -20.48 4.00
C ALA A 220 -10.78 -18.97 4.19
N VAL A 221 -9.77 -18.44 3.49
CA VAL A 221 -9.42 -17.01 3.52
C VAL A 221 -10.60 -16.14 3.06
N ASN A 222 -11.26 -16.49 1.95
CA ASN A 222 -12.40 -15.73 1.42
C ASN A 222 -13.59 -15.72 2.39
N ASN A 223 -13.85 -16.84 3.07
CA ASN A 223 -14.92 -16.94 4.06
C ASN A 223 -14.58 -16.17 5.33
N ILE A 224 -13.32 -16.18 5.77
CA ILE A 224 -12.86 -15.32 6.88
C ILE A 224 -12.97 -13.84 6.51
N GLN A 225 -12.57 -13.43 5.29
CA GLN A 225 -12.75 -12.05 4.85
C GLN A 225 -14.22 -11.63 4.85
N SER A 226 -15.13 -12.53 4.48
CA SER A 226 -16.58 -12.28 4.51
C SER A 226 -17.07 -12.09 5.94
N LEU A 227 -16.58 -12.91 6.89
CA LEU A 227 -16.83 -12.74 8.32
C LEU A 227 -16.32 -11.39 8.83
N GLN A 228 -15.10 -11.01 8.48
CA GLN A 228 -14.47 -9.75 8.87
C GLN A 228 -15.24 -8.52 8.33
N LYS A 229 -15.71 -8.57 7.08
CA LYS A 229 -16.57 -7.53 6.51
C LYS A 229 -17.90 -7.43 7.25
N GLY A 230 -18.51 -8.57 7.58
CA GLY A 230 -19.73 -8.64 8.39
C GLY A 230 -19.53 -8.04 9.79
N TYR A 231 -18.42 -8.39 10.45
CA TYR A 231 -18.04 -7.83 11.75
C TYR A 231 -17.92 -6.31 11.65
N HIS A 232 -17.13 -5.79 10.71
CA HIS A 232 -16.99 -4.34 10.50
C HIS A 232 -18.32 -3.64 10.20
N ALA A 233 -19.21 -4.26 9.41
CA ALA A 233 -20.50 -3.68 9.08
C ALA A 233 -21.38 -3.47 10.34
N VAL A 234 -21.25 -4.35 11.34
CA VAL A 234 -22.01 -4.30 12.59
C VAL A 234 -21.32 -3.41 13.64
N THR A 235 -20.03 -3.62 13.90
CA THR A 235 -19.32 -2.96 15.00
C THR A 235 -18.76 -1.60 14.61
N ARG A 236 -18.54 -1.36 13.31
CA ARG A 236 -17.78 -0.22 12.76
C ARG A 236 -16.34 -0.12 13.25
N GLU A 237 -15.84 -1.14 13.95
CA GLU A 237 -14.44 -1.23 14.34
C GLU A 237 -13.58 -1.44 13.09
N PRO A 238 -12.40 -0.81 12.99
CA PRO A 238 -11.50 -1.04 11.87
C PRO A 238 -11.09 -2.52 11.86
N VAL A 239 -11.21 -3.16 10.69
CA VAL A 239 -10.78 -4.55 10.50
C VAL A 239 -9.87 -4.67 9.28
N THR A 240 -8.67 -5.19 9.50
CA THR A 240 -7.73 -5.57 8.44
C THR A 240 -8.13 -6.91 7.85
N LEU A 241 -8.58 -6.91 6.60
CA LEU A 241 -8.95 -8.15 5.89
C LEU A 241 -7.73 -9.08 5.77
N ILE A 242 -7.93 -10.34 6.11
CA ILE A 242 -6.86 -11.33 6.00
C ILE A 242 -6.58 -11.65 4.54
N THR A 243 -5.31 -11.84 4.20
CA THR A 243 -4.86 -12.25 2.88
C THR A 243 -3.87 -13.40 3.04
N ARG A 244 -3.56 -14.08 1.93
CA ARG A 244 -2.56 -15.15 1.90
C ARG A 244 -1.19 -14.66 2.41
N GLU A 245 -0.83 -13.41 2.18
CA GLU A 245 0.44 -12.80 2.59
C GLU A 245 0.43 -12.28 4.03
N ARG A 246 -0.76 -12.06 4.63
CA ARG A 246 -0.92 -11.62 6.03
C ARG A 246 -0.97 -12.77 7.03
N VAL A 247 -1.20 -14.00 6.59
CA VAL A 247 -1.07 -15.18 7.45
C VAL A 247 0.40 -15.58 7.64
N PRO A 248 0.73 -16.33 8.69
CA PRO A 248 2.05 -16.94 8.82
C PRO A 248 2.43 -17.75 7.57
N PHE A 249 3.73 -17.80 7.24
CA PHE A 249 4.22 -18.51 6.06
C PHE A 249 3.85 -20.01 6.05
N THR A 250 3.60 -20.58 7.24
CA THR A 250 3.00 -21.90 7.43
C THR A 250 1.73 -21.83 8.27
N VAL A 251 0.72 -22.64 7.93
CA VAL A 251 -0.53 -22.76 8.67
C VAL A 251 -0.71 -24.20 9.14
N PRO A 252 -1.08 -24.45 10.41
CA PRO A 252 -1.44 -25.79 10.87
C PRO A 252 -2.69 -26.31 10.15
N VAL A 253 -2.63 -27.57 9.70
CA VAL A 253 -3.73 -28.23 9.00
C VAL A 253 -3.97 -29.61 9.59
N THR A 254 -5.25 -29.93 9.75
CA THR A 254 -5.73 -31.27 10.09
C THR A 254 -6.52 -31.84 8.92
N LEU A 255 -6.13 -33.01 8.43
CA LEU A 255 -6.80 -33.76 7.37
C LEU A 255 -7.51 -34.98 7.97
N ARG A 256 -8.80 -35.12 7.65
CA ARG A 256 -9.66 -36.22 8.13
C ARG A 256 -10.79 -36.48 7.14
N ARG A 257 -11.41 -37.67 7.19
CA ARG A 257 -12.67 -37.90 6.48
C ARG A 257 -13.82 -37.34 7.32
N LEU A 258 -14.90 -36.93 6.67
CA LEU A 258 -16.10 -36.42 7.33
C LEU A 258 -16.65 -37.44 8.34
N ARG A 259 -16.72 -38.72 7.96
CA ARG A 259 -17.16 -39.81 8.86
C ARG A 259 -16.27 -40.05 10.07
N ASP A 260 -15.02 -39.60 10.02
CA ASP A 260 -14.06 -39.78 11.10
C ASP A 260 -14.14 -38.64 12.14
N ILE A 261 -14.89 -37.56 11.84
CA ILE A 261 -15.08 -36.45 12.78
C ILE A 261 -15.79 -36.95 14.05
N GLY A 262 -15.18 -36.74 15.20
CA GLY A 262 -15.69 -37.20 16.50
C GLY A 262 -15.32 -38.66 16.82
N ASN A 263 -14.79 -39.43 15.87
CA ASN A 263 -14.32 -40.77 16.14
C ASN A 263 -12.92 -40.74 16.78
N SER A 264 -12.88 -40.93 18.08
CA SER A 264 -11.65 -40.87 18.86
C SER A 264 -10.64 -41.99 18.53
N ALA A 265 -11.08 -43.08 17.86
CA ALA A 265 -10.20 -44.18 17.47
C ALA A 265 -9.36 -43.86 16.22
N ILE A 266 -9.74 -42.84 15.46
CA ILE A 266 -9.04 -42.46 14.22
C ILE A 266 -8.22 -41.21 14.49
N THR A 267 -6.90 -41.34 14.38
CA THR A 267 -5.99 -40.20 14.52
C THR A 267 -6.01 -39.40 13.21
N PRO A 268 -6.41 -38.12 13.22
CA PRO A 268 -6.40 -37.32 12.01
C PRO A 268 -4.95 -37.01 11.59
N LYS A 269 -4.71 -36.89 10.29
CA LYS A 269 -3.38 -36.52 9.79
C LYS A 269 -3.13 -35.03 10.05
N LYS A 270 -1.96 -34.72 10.57
CA LYS A 270 -1.55 -33.40 11.02
C LYS A 270 -0.33 -32.93 10.22
N CYS A 271 -0.36 -31.70 9.74
CA CYS A 271 0.73 -31.14 8.93
C CYS A 271 0.80 -29.61 9.03
N LEU A 272 1.91 -29.04 8.56
CA LEU A 272 2.05 -27.61 8.32
C LEU A 272 2.01 -27.37 6.82
N LEU A 273 1.06 -26.57 6.37
CA LEU A 273 0.96 -26.16 4.98
C LEU A 273 1.76 -24.88 4.76
N GLY A 274 2.75 -24.91 3.86
CA GLY A 274 3.41 -23.69 3.39
C GLY A 274 2.45 -22.88 2.53
N VAL A 275 1.88 -21.81 3.10
CA VAL A 275 0.86 -21.01 2.43
C VAL A 275 1.43 -19.80 1.73
N ASN A 276 2.55 -19.22 2.15
CA ASN A 276 3.16 -18.10 1.42
C ASN A 276 4.68 -18.08 1.60
N ALA A 277 5.37 -17.30 0.77
CA ALA A 277 6.82 -17.07 0.88
C ALA A 277 7.16 -15.76 1.63
N ASN A 278 6.17 -15.10 2.23
CA ASN A 278 6.35 -13.87 2.98
C ASN A 278 7.03 -14.18 4.31
N THR A 279 8.36 -14.12 4.27
CA THR A 279 9.26 -14.34 5.40
C THR A 279 9.82 -13.03 5.94
N TRP A 280 9.26 -11.87 5.55
CA TRP A 280 9.76 -10.55 5.94
C TRP A 280 9.79 -10.33 7.46
N HIS A 281 8.91 -10.99 8.21
CA HIS A 281 8.84 -10.89 9.67
C HIS A 281 9.92 -11.71 10.40
N VAL A 282 10.52 -12.69 9.71
CA VAL A 282 11.51 -13.61 10.30
C VAL A 282 12.90 -13.45 9.68
N ASN A 283 12.99 -12.91 8.46
CA ASN A 283 14.27 -12.66 7.80
C ASN A 283 14.97 -11.48 8.46
N ARG A 284 16.24 -11.70 8.85
CA ARG A 284 17.13 -10.60 9.19
C ARG A 284 17.30 -9.70 7.96
N PRO A 285 17.05 -8.38 8.06
CA PRO A 285 17.32 -7.47 6.96
C PRO A 285 18.78 -7.57 6.52
N ARG A 286 19.03 -7.47 5.22
CA ARG A 286 20.39 -7.39 4.69
C ARG A 286 21.07 -6.13 5.24
N GLU A 287 22.31 -6.26 5.68
CA GLU A 287 23.12 -5.10 6.06
C GLU A 287 23.50 -4.29 4.81
N LEU A 288 23.37 -2.97 4.92
CA LEU A 288 23.73 -2.04 3.86
C LEU A 288 25.25 -1.88 3.81
N THR A 289 25.82 -1.78 2.60
CA THR A 289 27.23 -1.44 2.44
C THR A 289 27.47 0.04 2.78
N PRO A 290 28.70 0.47 3.09
CA PRO A 290 29.00 1.89 3.32
C PRO A 290 28.57 2.81 2.17
N ASP A 291 28.72 2.36 0.93
CA ASP A 291 28.27 3.10 -0.25
C ASP A 291 26.75 3.21 -0.33
N GLU A 292 26.03 2.15 0.03
CA GLU A 292 24.57 2.17 0.12
C GLU A 292 24.08 3.10 1.24
N ILE A 293 24.76 3.13 2.39
CA ILE A 293 24.44 4.06 3.49
C ILE A 293 24.63 5.50 3.03
N LYS A 294 25.74 5.80 2.34
CA LYS A 294 25.99 7.12 1.75
C LYS A 294 24.88 7.49 0.74
N ASN A 295 24.49 6.55 -0.12
CA ASN A 295 23.42 6.74 -1.08
C ASN A 295 22.06 6.94 -0.40
N VAL A 296 21.78 6.28 0.73
CA VAL A 296 20.55 6.46 1.52
C VAL A 296 20.52 7.86 2.13
N SER A 297 21.60 8.35 2.72
CA SER A 297 21.67 9.72 3.25
C SER A 297 21.45 10.76 2.15
N TRP A 298 22.10 10.57 0.99
CA TRP A 298 21.87 11.43 -0.16
C TRP A 298 20.43 11.35 -0.68
N ALA A 299 19.89 10.14 -0.81
CA ALA A 299 18.53 9.90 -1.25
C ALA A 299 17.51 10.48 -0.27
N GLN A 300 17.75 10.42 1.04
CA GLN A 300 16.86 11.02 2.04
C GLN A 300 16.72 12.53 1.84
N HIS A 301 17.84 13.24 1.65
CA HIS A 301 17.81 14.68 1.37
C HIS A 301 17.15 15.00 0.03
N ALA A 302 17.40 14.17 -1.00
CA ALA A 302 16.80 14.32 -2.31
C ALA A 302 15.29 14.00 -2.32
N ILE A 303 14.85 12.97 -1.59
CA ILE A 303 13.46 12.49 -1.60
C ILE A 303 12.57 13.38 -0.75
N LEU A 304 12.98 13.81 0.45
CA LEU A 304 12.09 14.54 1.35
C LEU A 304 11.54 15.85 0.76
N LYS A 305 12.29 16.48 -0.15
CA LYS A 305 11.93 17.79 -0.73
C LYS A 305 12.15 17.87 -2.24
N GLY A 306 12.49 16.78 -2.90
CA GLY A 306 12.80 16.78 -4.33
C GLY A 306 11.61 16.46 -5.22
N ALA A 307 11.88 16.54 -6.52
CA ALA A 307 10.98 16.03 -7.54
C ALA A 307 10.78 14.51 -7.38
N PHE A 308 9.62 14.00 -7.80
CA PHE A 308 9.30 12.57 -7.84
C PHE A 308 9.18 11.88 -6.47
N SER A 309 9.25 12.61 -5.36
CA SER A 309 9.11 12.05 -4.01
C SER A 309 7.78 11.32 -3.83
N ALA A 310 6.68 11.96 -4.26
CA ALA A 310 5.35 11.36 -4.23
C ALA A 310 5.28 10.07 -5.06
N HIS A 311 5.92 10.03 -6.23
CA HIS A 311 6.01 8.81 -7.04
C HIS A 311 6.71 7.68 -6.27
N LEU A 312 7.87 7.97 -5.66
CA LEU A 312 8.66 6.97 -4.93
C LEU A 312 7.93 6.45 -3.68
N ASP A 313 7.26 7.33 -2.94
CA ASP A 313 6.48 6.94 -1.75
C ASP A 313 5.30 6.04 -2.13
N LEU A 314 4.51 6.44 -3.12
CA LEU A 314 3.37 5.65 -3.61
C LEU A 314 3.82 4.33 -4.25
N HIS A 315 4.97 4.33 -4.93
CA HIS A 315 5.54 3.13 -5.52
C HIS A 315 6.01 2.13 -4.45
N ARG A 316 6.69 2.61 -3.40
CA ARG A 316 7.05 1.81 -2.22
C ARG A 316 5.81 1.24 -1.53
N GLU A 317 4.76 2.05 -1.38
CA GLU A 317 3.50 1.61 -0.77
C GLU A 317 2.79 0.56 -1.62
N ALA A 318 2.80 0.71 -2.95
CA ALA A 318 2.29 -0.30 -3.86
C ALA A 318 3.01 -1.64 -3.69
N ASP A 319 4.36 -1.62 -3.61
CA ASP A 319 5.14 -2.84 -3.43
C ASP A 319 4.88 -3.52 -2.07
N ALA A 320 4.81 -2.73 -1.00
CA ALA A 320 4.48 -3.22 0.33
C ALA A 320 3.06 -3.81 0.39
N ALA A 321 2.07 -3.11 -0.17
CA ALA A 321 0.69 -3.57 -0.24
C ALA A 321 0.59 -4.91 -0.97
N LEU A 322 1.25 -5.06 -2.12
CA LEU A 322 1.22 -6.31 -2.89
C LEU A 322 2.00 -7.42 -2.20
N ARG A 323 3.29 -7.22 -1.91
CA ARG A 323 4.20 -8.31 -1.52
C ARG A 323 4.14 -8.66 -0.04
N ARG A 324 3.84 -7.69 0.84
CA ARG A 324 3.78 -7.93 2.28
C ARG A 324 2.37 -8.13 2.78
N HIS A 325 1.39 -7.51 2.12
CA HIS A 325 0.02 -7.51 2.60
C HIS A 325 -0.95 -8.24 1.69
N GLY A 326 -0.56 -8.64 0.47
CA GLY A 326 -1.47 -9.32 -0.44
C GLY A 326 -2.67 -8.47 -0.87
N ASP A 327 -2.59 -7.15 -0.65
CA ASP A 327 -3.68 -6.23 -0.91
C ASP A 327 -3.61 -5.79 -2.38
N THR A 328 -4.21 -6.58 -3.25
CA THR A 328 -4.19 -6.36 -4.71
C THR A 328 -4.86 -5.04 -5.08
N ARG A 329 -5.91 -4.65 -4.35
CA ARG A 329 -6.64 -3.41 -4.59
C ARG A 329 -5.79 -2.19 -4.23
N ALA A 330 -5.28 -2.14 -3.00
CA ALA A 330 -4.42 -1.03 -2.57
C ALA A 330 -3.15 -0.96 -3.42
N GLY A 331 -2.52 -2.10 -3.69
CA GLY A 331 -1.33 -2.18 -4.53
C GLY A 331 -1.53 -1.63 -5.95
N ALA A 332 -2.61 -2.03 -6.62
CA ALA A 332 -2.94 -1.52 -7.96
C ALA A 332 -3.27 -0.02 -7.95
N LEU A 333 -4.03 0.46 -6.95
CA LEU A 333 -4.35 1.89 -6.81
C LEU A 333 -3.10 2.73 -6.55
N MET A 334 -2.24 2.31 -5.62
CA MET A 334 -1.00 3.02 -5.32
C MET A 334 -0.04 3.01 -6.51
N ALA A 335 0.03 1.91 -7.28
CA ALA A 335 0.79 1.88 -8.53
C ALA A 335 0.25 2.89 -9.55
N ALA A 336 -1.07 3.00 -9.69
CA ALA A 336 -1.68 3.98 -10.57
C ALA A 336 -1.38 5.42 -10.12
N LEU A 337 -1.58 5.73 -8.84
CA LEU A 337 -1.25 7.04 -8.27
C LEU A 337 0.24 7.37 -8.41
N ALA A 338 1.13 6.38 -8.26
CA ALA A 338 2.55 6.55 -8.49
C ALA A 338 2.85 6.94 -9.94
N ALA A 339 2.16 6.34 -10.92
CA ALA A 339 2.30 6.72 -12.33
C ALA A 339 1.74 8.12 -12.62
N GLU A 340 0.61 8.49 -12.02
CA GLU A 340 0.03 9.84 -12.15
C GLU A 340 1.00 10.90 -11.58
N ALA A 341 1.52 10.66 -10.36
CA ALA A 341 2.51 11.52 -9.72
C ALA A 341 3.80 11.64 -10.55
N LEU A 342 4.27 10.53 -11.14
CA LEU A 342 5.44 10.52 -12.02
C LEU A 342 5.25 11.41 -13.24
N PHE A 343 4.13 11.27 -13.95
CA PHE A 343 3.86 12.09 -15.13
C PHE A 343 3.68 13.56 -14.77
N ASP A 344 2.94 13.87 -13.71
CA ASP A 344 2.71 15.25 -13.31
C ASP A 344 4.01 15.94 -12.86
N ASP A 345 4.81 15.30 -12.00
CA ASP A 345 6.10 15.85 -11.59
C ASP A 345 7.07 15.94 -12.78
N LEU A 346 7.07 14.97 -13.71
CA LEU A 346 7.94 15.01 -14.89
C LEU A 346 7.57 16.19 -15.79
N LEU A 347 6.29 16.40 -16.08
CA LEU A 347 5.85 17.52 -16.90
C LEU A 347 6.21 18.87 -16.27
N LEU A 348 5.97 19.01 -14.96
CA LEU A 348 6.31 20.20 -14.20
C LEU A 348 7.82 20.47 -14.24
N TYR A 349 8.65 19.44 -14.06
CA TYR A 349 10.11 19.60 -14.10
C TYR A 349 10.62 19.96 -15.49
N LEU A 350 10.04 19.37 -16.55
CA LEU A 350 10.37 19.72 -17.93
C LEU A 350 10.00 21.18 -18.26
N GLN A 351 8.87 21.68 -17.76
CA GLN A 351 8.46 23.08 -17.93
C GLN A 351 9.37 24.04 -17.17
N TRP A 352 9.75 23.66 -15.95
CA TRP A 352 10.70 24.43 -15.15
C TRP A 352 12.07 24.54 -15.83
N GLU A 353 12.61 23.43 -16.35
CA GLU A 353 13.88 23.44 -17.09
C GLU A 353 13.78 24.15 -18.46
N GLU A 354 12.56 24.31 -18.99
CA GLU A 354 12.28 25.17 -20.16
C GLU A 354 12.21 26.66 -19.83
N GLY A 355 12.31 27.05 -18.56
CA GLY A 355 12.18 28.44 -18.11
C GLY A 355 10.73 28.95 -18.07
N SER A 356 9.73 28.06 -18.14
CA SER A 356 8.33 28.48 -18.03
C SER A 356 8.02 29.01 -16.63
N SER A 357 7.32 30.15 -16.54
CA SER A 357 6.91 30.67 -15.24
C SER A 357 5.82 29.79 -14.59
N PRO A 358 5.70 29.80 -13.25
CA PRO A 358 4.56 29.21 -12.55
C PRO A 358 3.21 29.64 -13.11
N GLU A 359 3.02 30.91 -13.47
CA GLU A 359 1.77 31.43 -14.06
C GLU A 359 1.51 30.85 -15.45
N GLU A 360 2.52 30.82 -16.31
CA GLU A 360 2.38 30.27 -17.66
C GLU A 360 2.04 28.78 -17.61
N SER A 361 2.71 28.03 -16.73
CA SER A 361 2.41 26.62 -16.50
C SER A 361 0.99 26.43 -15.96
N ALA A 362 0.59 27.20 -14.94
CA ALA A 362 -0.72 27.11 -14.32
C ALA A 362 -1.86 27.44 -15.31
N LYS A 363 -1.69 28.48 -16.13
CA LYS A 363 -2.68 28.93 -17.12
C LYS A 363 -2.91 27.90 -18.22
N HIS A 364 -1.86 27.20 -18.65
CA HIS A 364 -1.93 26.20 -19.71
C HIS A 364 -2.10 24.77 -19.18
N TRP A 365 -2.38 24.59 -17.89
CA TRP A 365 -2.52 23.26 -17.30
C TRP A 365 -3.78 22.56 -17.82
N ILE A 366 -3.59 21.57 -18.69
CA ILE A 366 -4.70 20.80 -19.28
C ILE A 366 -5.27 19.84 -18.23
N ALA A 367 -6.59 19.90 -18.02
CA ALA A 367 -7.31 18.95 -17.17
C ALA A 367 -7.29 17.53 -17.77
N GLY A 368 -7.18 16.53 -16.89
CA GLY A 368 -7.07 15.12 -17.28
C GLY A 368 -5.65 14.70 -17.70
N LEU A 369 -5.16 13.60 -17.12
CA LEU A 369 -3.81 13.12 -17.35
C LEU A 369 -3.61 12.63 -18.81
N ASP A 370 -4.57 11.90 -19.37
CA ASP A 370 -4.50 11.37 -20.73
C ASP A 370 -4.27 12.46 -21.78
N SER A 371 -4.95 13.59 -21.63
CA SER A 371 -4.81 14.75 -22.51
C SER A 371 -3.41 15.37 -22.39
N ARG A 372 -2.86 15.45 -21.17
CA ARG A 372 -1.48 15.90 -20.94
C ARG A 372 -0.49 14.92 -21.58
N ILE A 373 -0.64 13.62 -21.37
CA ILE A 373 0.23 12.59 -21.96
C ILE A 373 0.30 12.72 -23.48
N LYS A 374 -0.85 12.86 -24.15
CA LYS A 374 -0.92 12.95 -25.61
C LYS A 374 -0.41 14.27 -26.20
N ARG A 375 -0.55 15.39 -25.48
CA ARG A 375 -0.22 16.72 -26.00
C ARG A 375 1.16 17.21 -25.59
N GLU A 376 1.57 16.93 -24.36
CA GLU A 376 2.71 17.59 -23.72
C GLU A 376 4.01 16.82 -23.84
N PHE A 377 3.96 15.49 -23.82
CA PHE A 377 5.16 14.66 -23.83
C PHE A 377 5.74 14.39 -25.22
N PRO A 378 4.94 14.15 -26.29
CA PRO A 378 5.50 13.95 -27.63
C PRO A 378 6.33 15.15 -28.10
N ARG A 379 5.87 16.38 -27.82
CA ARG A 379 6.57 17.61 -28.22
C ARG A 379 7.89 17.83 -27.48
N ARG A 380 8.01 17.30 -26.26
CA ARG A 380 9.20 17.44 -25.42
C ARG A 380 10.15 16.28 -25.61
N LEU A 381 9.68 15.09 -25.29
CA LEU A 381 10.49 13.88 -25.22
C LEU A 381 10.53 13.10 -26.52
N GLY A 382 9.67 13.40 -27.50
CA GLY A 382 9.52 12.64 -28.76
C GLY A 382 9.04 11.19 -28.55
N GLY A 383 8.96 10.41 -29.62
CA GLY A 383 8.60 8.99 -29.57
C GLY A 383 7.10 8.74 -29.68
N ASN A 384 6.70 7.49 -29.44
CA ASN A 384 5.32 7.04 -29.60
C ASN A 384 4.55 7.08 -28.27
N TRP A 385 3.53 7.94 -28.21
CA TRP A 385 2.66 8.15 -27.04
C TRP A 385 1.21 7.73 -27.30
N SER A 386 0.98 6.91 -28.34
CA SER A 386 -0.36 6.44 -28.69
C SER A 386 -0.83 5.35 -27.74
N PHE A 387 -2.09 5.45 -27.29
CA PHE A 387 -2.72 4.43 -26.44
C PHE A 387 -3.19 3.20 -27.26
N LYS A 388 -3.19 3.30 -28.59
CA LYS A 388 -3.70 2.25 -29.49
C LYS A 388 -2.60 1.38 -30.09
N GLN A 389 -1.35 1.86 -30.09
CA GLN A 389 -0.23 1.15 -30.68
C GLN A 389 0.48 0.34 -29.61
N LYS A 390 1.05 -0.81 -29.98
CA LYS A 390 1.79 -1.67 -29.04
C LYS A 390 3.06 -0.96 -28.56
N ASN A 391 2.96 -0.27 -27.43
CA ASN A 391 4.04 0.46 -26.77
C ASN A 391 3.77 0.53 -25.26
N ILE A 392 4.73 1.06 -24.50
CA ILE A 392 4.62 1.15 -23.04
C ILE A 392 3.49 2.07 -22.55
N ILE A 393 3.12 3.10 -23.31
CA ILE A 393 2.03 4.01 -22.96
C ILE A 393 0.67 3.31 -23.13
N ALA A 394 0.48 2.50 -24.18
CA ALA A 394 -0.71 1.66 -24.32
C ALA A 394 -0.81 0.60 -23.22
N ASN A 395 0.32 0.00 -22.83
CA ASN A 395 0.37 -0.93 -21.71
C ASN A 395 0.02 -0.24 -20.38
N TRP A 396 0.54 0.97 -20.15
CA TRP A 396 0.16 1.79 -18.98
C TRP A 396 -1.34 2.08 -18.97
N ASN A 397 -1.91 2.52 -20.10
CA ASN A 397 -3.34 2.81 -20.19
C ASN A 397 -4.18 1.58 -19.80
N THR A 398 -3.87 0.42 -20.38
CA THR A 398 -4.62 -0.83 -20.18
C THR A 398 -4.43 -1.41 -18.77
N ASN A 399 -3.17 -1.57 -18.35
CA ASN A 399 -2.83 -2.30 -17.12
C ASN A 399 -2.94 -1.44 -15.87
N VAL A 400 -2.90 -0.12 -15.99
CA VAL A 400 -2.84 0.81 -14.85
C VAL A 400 -4.05 1.73 -14.82
N ALA A 401 -4.25 2.56 -15.86
CA ALA A 401 -5.31 3.57 -15.85
C ALA A 401 -6.72 2.94 -15.90
N GLU A 402 -6.96 2.00 -16.81
CA GLU A 402 -8.24 1.28 -16.92
C GLU A 402 -8.49 0.37 -15.73
N LEU A 403 -7.45 -0.27 -15.17
CA LEU A 403 -7.57 -1.06 -13.95
C LEU A 403 -7.98 -0.17 -12.76
N ARG A 404 -7.34 0.98 -12.57
CA ARG A 404 -7.75 1.98 -11.56
C ARG A 404 -9.21 2.39 -11.74
N HIS A 405 -9.63 2.68 -12.98
CA HIS A 405 -11.01 3.03 -13.27
C HIS A 405 -11.98 1.93 -12.82
N ARG A 406 -11.72 0.66 -13.17
CA ARG A 406 -12.52 -0.50 -12.73
C ARG A 406 -12.58 -0.61 -11.21
N ILE A 407 -11.46 -0.39 -10.51
CA ILE A 407 -11.41 -0.46 -9.04
C ILE A 407 -12.24 0.66 -8.42
N VAL A 408 -11.93 1.92 -8.75
CA VAL A 408 -12.52 3.11 -8.09
C VAL A 408 -14.00 3.22 -8.38
N HIS A 409 -14.40 3.02 -9.65
CA HIS A 409 -15.78 3.28 -10.08
C HIS A 409 -16.62 2.00 -10.15
N GLY A 410 -15.99 0.84 -10.39
CA GLY A 410 -16.69 -0.45 -10.46
C GLY A 410 -16.62 -1.28 -9.19
N GLY A 411 -15.90 -0.83 -8.14
CA GLY A 411 -15.68 -1.63 -6.93
C GLY A 411 -14.90 -2.92 -7.17
N TYR A 412 -14.21 -3.04 -8.31
CA TYR A 412 -13.51 -4.25 -8.73
C TYR A 412 -12.39 -4.63 -7.76
N THR A 413 -12.18 -5.93 -7.57
CA THR A 413 -11.04 -6.48 -6.83
C THR A 413 -10.10 -7.12 -7.84
N PRO A 414 -8.91 -6.53 -8.09
CA PRO A 414 -7.97 -7.08 -9.05
C PRO A 414 -7.45 -8.44 -8.63
N THR A 415 -7.11 -9.27 -9.61
CA THR A 415 -6.31 -10.47 -9.34
C THR A 415 -4.88 -10.08 -8.94
N ILE A 416 -4.15 -11.01 -8.33
CA ILE A 416 -2.72 -10.80 -8.02
C ILE A 416 -1.90 -10.56 -9.29
N GLU A 417 -2.26 -11.21 -10.40
CA GLU A 417 -1.60 -11.04 -11.69
C GLU A 417 -1.86 -9.65 -12.27
N GLU A 418 -3.10 -9.16 -12.27
CA GLU A 418 -3.42 -7.81 -12.75
C GLU A 418 -2.70 -6.75 -11.93
N ALA A 419 -2.72 -6.87 -10.59
CA ALA A 419 -2.07 -5.90 -9.72
C ALA A 419 -0.53 -5.93 -9.85
N SER A 420 0.06 -7.13 -9.97
CA SER A 420 1.50 -7.29 -10.24
C SER A 420 1.89 -6.75 -11.62
N ASN A 421 1.04 -6.98 -12.62
CA ASN A 421 1.24 -6.46 -13.98
C ASN A 421 1.16 -4.92 -13.99
N ALA A 422 0.20 -4.34 -13.27
CA ALA A 422 0.10 -2.89 -13.09
C ALA A 422 1.39 -2.32 -12.47
N TYR A 423 1.84 -2.87 -11.34
CA TYR A 423 3.10 -2.48 -10.69
C TYR A 423 4.32 -2.60 -11.62
N SER A 424 4.45 -3.73 -12.32
CA SER A 424 5.56 -3.95 -13.28
C SER A 424 5.49 -2.99 -14.48
N THR A 425 4.29 -2.61 -14.90
CA THR A 425 4.08 -1.65 -15.99
C THR A 425 4.55 -0.26 -15.56
N VAL A 426 4.34 0.14 -14.31
CA VAL A 426 4.89 1.39 -13.76
C VAL A 426 6.42 1.37 -13.75
N ASN A 427 7.06 0.26 -13.36
CA ASN A 427 8.53 0.13 -13.43
C ASN A 427 9.05 0.34 -14.86
N ARG A 428 8.45 -0.37 -15.82
CA ARG A 428 8.80 -0.26 -17.25
C ARG A 428 8.51 1.12 -17.82
N LEU A 429 7.48 1.80 -17.33
CA LEU A 429 7.19 3.18 -17.68
C LEU A 429 8.28 4.11 -17.16
N THR A 430 8.70 3.99 -15.90
CA THR A 430 9.81 4.77 -15.35
C THR A 430 11.10 4.54 -16.13
N GLU A 431 11.42 3.28 -16.46
CA GLU A 431 12.56 2.92 -17.30
C GLU A 431 12.48 3.60 -18.68
N PHE A 432 11.33 3.52 -19.35
CA PHE A 432 11.10 4.17 -20.64
C PHE A 432 11.32 5.69 -20.56
N LEU A 433 10.79 6.36 -19.54
CA LEU A 433 10.95 7.80 -19.37
C LEU A 433 12.42 8.17 -19.15
N CYS A 434 13.15 7.38 -18.36
CA CYS A 434 14.59 7.55 -18.17
C CYS A 434 15.36 7.33 -19.48
N ASP A 435 15.00 6.33 -20.29
CA ASP A 435 15.62 6.08 -21.60
C ASP A 435 15.38 7.23 -22.57
N ARG A 436 14.17 7.81 -22.59
CA ARG A 436 13.86 9.01 -23.39
C ARG A 436 14.72 10.19 -22.96
N LEU A 437 14.78 10.47 -21.66
CA LEU A 437 15.58 11.57 -21.09
C LEU A 437 17.08 11.38 -21.33
N ALA A 438 17.57 10.14 -21.29
CA ALA A 438 18.97 9.80 -21.53
C ALA A 438 19.39 9.87 -23.00
N SER A 439 18.45 10.04 -23.93
CA SER A 439 18.81 10.19 -25.34
C SER A 439 19.62 11.47 -25.60
N PRO A 440 20.59 11.48 -26.54
CA PRO A 440 21.49 12.62 -26.72
C PRO A 440 20.79 13.96 -27.01
N GLN A 441 19.67 13.92 -27.72
CA GLN A 441 18.89 15.13 -28.01
C GLN A 441 18.22 15.67 -26.74
N GLN A 442 17.64 14.78 -25.94
CA GLN A 442 16.91 15.18 -24.73
C GLN A 442 17.85 15.59 -23.61
N LEU A 443 18.99 14.91 -23.43
CA LEU A 443 20.00 15.32 -22.46
C LEU A 443 20.59 16.72 -22.70
N LYS A 444 20.59 17.20 -23.95
CA LYS A 444 21.03 18.57 -24.23
C LYS A 444 20.08 19.61 -23.66
N LYS A 445 18.78 19.29 -23.60
CA LYS A 445 17.69 20.18 -23.20
C LYS A 445 17.23 19.96 -21.75
N TYR A 446 17.22 18.72 -21.29
CA TYR A 446 16.60 18.28 -20.03
C TYR A 446 17.60 17.54 -19.13
N ALA A 447 18.82 18.06 -19.01
CA ALA A 447 19.89 17.44 -18.24
C ALA A 447 19.55 17.31 -16.76
N ARG A 448 18.93 18.34 -16.18
CA ARG A 448 18.57 18.40 -14.76
C ARG A 448 17.41 17.46 -14.47
N THR A 449 16.42 17.42 -15.36
CA THR A 449 15.32 16.45 -15.31
C THR A 449 15.85 15.02 -15.35
N ALA A 450 16.78 14.74 -16.26
CA ALA A 450 17.38 13.41 -16.39
C ALA A 450 18.16 13.00 -15.14
N LEU A 451 18.92 13.92 -14.54
CA LEU A 451 19.63 13.69 -13.28
C LEU A 451 18.67 13.50 -12.10
N ALA A 452 17.59 14.27 -12.04
CA ALA A 452 16.59 14.19 -10.98
C ALA A 452 15.82 12.86 -11.01
N LEU A 453 15.39 12.40 -12.19
CA LEU A 453 14.60 11.16 -12.31
C LEU A 453 15.47 9.90 -12.32
N ALA A 454 16.52 9.85 -13.14
CA ALA A 454 17.32 8.64 -13.30
C ALA A 454 18.47 8.53 -12.28
N GLY A 455 18.89 9.65 -11.69
CA GLY A 455 20.09 9.72 -10.87
C GLY A 455 21.38 9.44 -11.65
N VAL A 456 22.52 9.69 -11.00
CA VAL A 456 23.84 9.35 -11.55
C VAL A 456 23.94 7.85 -11.89
N PRO A 457 23.55 6.90 -11.02
CA PRO A 457 23.64 5.47 -11.34
C PRO A 457 22.80 5.09 -12.56
N GLY A 458 21.60 5.64 -12.71
CA GLY A 458 20.71 5.34 -13.83
C GLY A 458 21.23 5.88 -15.16
N LEU A 459 21.90 7.03 -15.18
CA LEU A 459 22.55 7.57 -16.37
C LEU A 459 23.86 6.85 -16.72
N VAL A 460 24.63 6.42 -15.72
CA VAL A 460 25.83 5.58 -15.93
C VAL A 460 25.43 4.25 -16.57
N LYS A 461 24.40 3.58 -16.05
CA LYS A 461 23.86 2.33 -16.62
C LYS A 461 23.47 2.48 -18.10
N ARG A 462 23.06 3.67 -18.51
CA ARG A 462 22.65 4.01 -19.89
C ARG A 462 23.78 4.54 -20.77
N GLY A 463 25.01 4.61 -20.26
CA GLY A 463 26.15 5.20 -20.98
C GLY A 463 25.98 6.70 -21.24
N ALA A 464 25.10 7.37 -20.49
CA ALA A 464 24.65 8.74 -20.76
C ALA A 464 25.25 9.77 -19.78
N TYR A 465 25.96 9.31 -18.75
CA TYR A 465 26.62 10.17 -17.77
C TYR A 465 27.93 10.77 -18.29
N SER A 466 27.81 11.90 -19.00
CA SER A 466 28.93 12.58 -19.67
C SER A 466 29.69 13.56 -18.77
N LYS A 467 30.87 14.03 -19.24
CA LYS A 467 31.65 15.08 -18.58
C LYS A 467 30.83 16.36 -18.36
N ARG A 468 30.01 16.74 -19.35
CA ARG A 468 29.12 17.90 -19.26
C ARG A 468 28.16 17.82 -18.08
N LEU A 469 27.61 16.63 -17.78
CA LEU A 469 26.71 16.46 -16.63
C LEU A 469 27.45 16.60 -15.29
N LYS A 470 28.70 16.13 -15.22
CA LYS A 470 29.54 16.32 -14.03
C LYS A 470 29.84 17.81 -13.80
N GLU A 471 30.20 18.52 -14.87
CA GLU A 471 30.44 19.96 -14.86
C GLU A 471 29.17 20.71 -14.44
N LEU A 472 28.01 20.32 -14.97
CA LEU A 472 26.71 20.88 -14.58
C LEU A 472 26.42 20.69 -13.08
N GLN A 473 26.61 19.48 -12.53
CA GLN A 473 26.36 19.23 -11.09
C GLN A 473 27.34 19.93 -10.14
N SER A 474 28.54 20.26 -10.62
CA SER A 474 29.60 20.88 -9.81
C SER A 474 29.72 22.39 -10.04
N SER A 475 28.90 22.95 -10.93
CA SER A 475 28.94 24.37 -11.28
C SER A 475 28.41 25.21 -10.11
N PRO A 476 29.19 26.15 -9.56
CA PRO A 476 28.72 27.06 -8.51
C PRO A 476 27.64 28.03 -8.98
N ALA A 477 27.53 28.24 -10.30
CA ALA A 477 26.52 29.11 -10.90
C ALA A 477 25.13 28.45 -10.98
N GLU A 478 25.02 27.16 -10.68
CA GLU A 478 23.74 26.46 -10.68
C GLU A 478 22.97 26.72 -9.38
N VAL A 479 21.67 27.00 -9.52
CA VAL A 479 20.77 27.09 -8.38
C VAL A 479 20.63 25.74 -7.68
N SER A 480 20.19 25.74 -6.43
CA SER A 480 19.77 24.50 -5.77
C SER A 480 18.53 23.94 -6.46
N TRP A 481 18.69 22.98 -7.35
CA TRP A 481 17.60 22.50 -8.22
C TRP A 481 16.39 22.00 -7.44
N SER A 482 16.62 21.22 -6.37
CA SER A 482 15.52 20.66 -5.57
C SER A 482 14.73 21.74 -4.83
N GLN A 483 15.41 22.72 -4.24
CA GLN A 483 14.77 23.81 -3.51
C GLN A 483 14.02 24.74 -4.47
N THR A 484 14.68 25.14 -5.55
CA THR A 484 14.14 26.07 -6.55
C THR A 484 12.94 25.45 -7.28
N PHE A 485 13.05 24.20 -7.73
CA PHE A 485 11.92 23.47 -8.32
C PHE A 485 10.76 23.30 -7.34
N THR A 486 11.03 23.01 -6.06
CA THR A 486 9.96 22.88 -5.06
C THR A 486 9.22 24.19 -4.86
N ARG A 487 9.92 25.33 -4.73
CA ARG A 487 9.28 26.65 -4.67
C ARG A 487 8.46 26.94 -5.94
N TRP A 488 9.02 26.63 -7.11
CA TRP A 488 8.32 26.77 -8.40
C TRP A 488 7.03 25.95 -8.46
N ARG A 489 7.11 24.66 -8.09
CA ARG A 489 5.98 23.74 -8.09
C ARG A 489 4.89 24.18 -7.12
N ASP A 490 5.29 24.66 -5.94
CA ASP A 490 4.34 25.13 -4.92
C ASP A 490 3.64 26.42 -5.37
N ALA A 491 4.37 27.38 -5.95
CA ALA A 491 3.78 28.57 -6.58
C ALA A 491 2.79 28.18 -7.69
N GLN A 492 3.18 27.25 -8.58
CA GLN A 492 2.33 26.76 -9.66
C GLN A 492 1.03 26.13 -9.13
N ARG A 493 1.12 25.31 -8.07
CA ARG A 493 -0.05 24.69 -7.43
C ARG A 493 -0.98 25.72 -6.79
N ARG A 494 -0.43 26.73 -6.13
CA ARG A 494 -1.22 27.82 -5.54
C ARG A 494 -1.94 28.61 -6.62
N LEU A 495 -1.26 29.00 -7.70
CA LEU A 495 -1.86 29.69 -8.85
C LEU A 495 -2.95 28.86 -9.52
N ARG A 496 -2.76 27.55 -9.66
CA ARG A 496 -3.82 26.65 -10.17
C ARG A 496 -5.04 26.60 -9.27
N ARG A 497 -4.85 26.57 -7.95
CA ARG A 497 -5.96 26.59 -6.99
C ARG A 497 -6.73 27.92 -7.06
N ASP A 498 -6.00 29.03 -7.11
CA ASP A 498 -6.55 30.38 -7.17
C ASP A 498 -7.38 30.60 -8.45
N ASN A 499 -6.97 29.98 -9.57
CA ASN A 499 -7.73 29.99 -10.83
C ASN A 499 -9.02 29.14 -10.80
N LEU A 500 -9.14 28.17 -9.88
CA LEU A 500 -10.27 27.24 -9.83
C LEU A 500 -11.33 27.61 -8.78
N VAL A 501 -10.93 28.26 -7.68
CA VAL A 501 -11.81 28.51 -6.53
C VAL A 501 -11.99 30.01 -6.28
N GLU A 502 -11.06 30.62 -5.54
CA GLU A 502 -11.00 32.05 -5.28
C GLU A 502 -9.52 32.44 -5.14
N PRO A 503 -9.08 33.59 -5.70
CA PRO A 503 -7.73 34.09 -5.48
C PRO A 503 -7.43 34.30 -4.00
N ARG A 504 -6.24 33.92 -3.56
CA ARG A 504 -5.74 34.28 -2.23
C ARG A 504 -5.77 35.80 -2.05
N LYS A 505 -6.09 36.23 -0.84
CA LYS A 505 -6.00 37.64 -0.41
C LYS A 505 -4.91 37.73 0.64
N ALA A 506 -4.14 38.81 0.62
CA ALA A 506 -3.13 39.04 1.64
C ALA A 506 -3.80 39.31 3.00
N ASP A 507 -3.16 38.86 4.07
CA ASP A 507 -3.53 39.15 5.45
C ASP A 507 -2.58 40.21 6.02
N SER A 508 -3.16 41.35 6.40
CA SER A 508 -2.42 42.46 6.99
C SER A 508 -1.72 42.09 8.29
N ARG A 509 -2.18 41.05 9.00
CA ARG A 509 -1.59 40.59 10.28
C ARG A 509 -0.32 39.77 10.12
N SER A 510 -0.16 39.10 8.97
CA SER A 510 1.03 38.32 8.62
C SER A 510 1.97 39.06 7.67
N THR A 511 1.61 40.29 7.30
CA THR A 511 2.39 41.13 6.39
C THR A 511 3.57 41.77 7.13
N ILE A 512 4.76 41.57 6.59
CA ILE A 512 6.00 42.23 7.03
C ILE A 512 6.51 43.17 5.95
N VAL A 513 7.35 44.13 6.34
CA VAL A 513 8.02 45.03 5.38
C VAL A 513 9.41 44.48 5.07
N MET A 514 9.75 44.45 3.80
CA MET A 514 11.06 44.01 3.32
C MET A 514 11.76 45.11 2.52
N ALA A 515 13.06 45.27 2.79
CA ALA A 515 14.00 46.02 1.96
C ALA A 515 14.73 45.05 1.04
N VAL A 516 14.76 45.33 -0.27
CA VAL A 516 15.45 44.53 -1.27
C VAL A 516 16.56 45.37 -1.88
N HIS A 517 17.80 44.99 -1.57
CA HIS A 517 19.00 45.63 -2.11
C HIS A 517 19.36 45.01 -3.45
N PHE A 518 19.50 45.83 -4.48
CA PHE A 518 19.94 45.42 -5.79
C PHE A 518 21.44 45.70 -5.99
N PRO A 519 22.12 44.95 -6.90
CA PRO A 519 23.54 45.17 -7.20
C PRO A 519 23.87 46.58 -7.74
N ASP A 520 22.88 47.28 -8.28
CA ASP A 520 23.00 48.67 -8.74
C ASP A 520 23.04 49.70 -7.60
N GLY A 521 22.91 49.24 -6.34
CA GLY A 521 22.88 50.07 -5.14
C GLY A 521 21.50 50.58 -4.76
N ASN A 522 20.46 50.33 -5.58
CA ASN A 522 19.12 50.76 -5.28
C ASN A 522 18.46 49.85 -4.24
N ILE A 523 17.67 50.46 -3.34
CA ILE A 523 16.83 49.76 -2.38
C ILE A 523 15.39 49.86 -2.86
N ARG A 524 14.73 48.71 -3.02
CA ARG A 524 13.30 48.65 -3.32
C ARG A 524 12.56 48.04 -2.14
N TRP A 525 11.33 48.47 -1.92
CA TRP A 525 10.55 48.04 -0.77
C TRP A 525 9.37 47.17 -1.21
N CYS A 526 9.06 46.16 -0.42
CA CYS A 526 7.84 45.37 -0.62
C CYS A 526 7.19 44.98 0.71
N LEU A 527 5.87 44.85 0.68
CA LEU A 527 5.10 44.13 1.68
C LEU A 527 5.14 42.65 1.35
N HIS A 528 5.42 41.80 2.33
CA HIS A 528 5.48 40.35 2.16
C HIS A 528 4.53 39.66 3.14
N ASP A 529 3.54 38.94 2.62
CA ASP A 529 2.69 38.05 3.38
C ASP A 529 3.21 36.60 3.25
N ARG A 530 3.95 36.18 4.27
CA ARG A 530 4.57 34.84 4.34
C ARG A 530 3.55 33.70 4.38
N VAL A 531 2.35 33.95 4.90
CA VAL A 531 1.33 32.91 5.07
C VAL A 531 0.65 32.63 3.74
N ASN A 532 0.33 33.68 2.99
CA ASN A 532 -0.31 33.54 1.69
C ASN A 532 0.68 33.46 0.51
N HIS A 533 1.98 33.61 0.76
CA HIS A 533 3.03 33.64 -0.27
C HIS A 533 2.81 34.75 -1.32
N LEU A 534 2.39 35.92 -0.84
CA LEU A 534 2.11 37.08 -1.68
C LEU A 534 3.06 38.22 -1.32
N ALA A 535 3.44 39.03 -2.30
CA ALA A 535 4.15 40.28 -2.08
C ALA A 535 3.56 41.41 -2.93
N ALA A 536 3.65 42.64 -2.42
CA ALA A 536 3.26 43.86 -3.13
C ALA A 536 4.35 44.92 -3.00
N PRO A 537 4.62 45.73 -4.04
CA PRO A 537 5.55 46.85 -3.92
C PRO A 537 5.06 47.85 -2.88
N ALA A 538 6.00 48.42 -2.13
CA ALA A 538 5.72 49.39 -1.07
C ALA A 538 6.57 50.64 -1.24
N GLU A 539 6.10 51.74 -0.65
CA GLU A 539 6.89 52.91 -0.29
C GLU A 539 7.02 52.95 1.23
N VAL A 540 8.22 53.26 1.71
CA VAL A 540 8.52 53.34 3.14
C VAL A 540 9.17 54.68 3.43
N SER A 541 8.51 55.50 4.25
CA SER A 541 9.08 56.76 4.72
C SER A 541 10.28 56.52 5.63
N TYR A 542 11.30 57.38 5.54
CA TYR A 542 12.44 57.38 6.49
C TYR A 542 11.98 57.43 7.95
N SER A 543 10.90 58.17 8.23
CA SER A 543 10.31 58.29 9.56
C SER A 543 9.61 57.02 10.03
N ALA A 544 9.38 56.02 9.18
CA ALA A 544 8.74 54.76 9.54
C ALA A 544 9.73 53.76 10.16
N LEU A 545 11.03 53.99 9.98
CA LEU A 545 12.11 53.08 10.34
C LEU A 545 12.85 53.57 11.58
N ASN A 546 13.20 52.63 12.48
CA ASN A 546 14.05 52.95 13.61
C ASN A 546 15.53 52.98 13.18
N GLN A 547 16.40 53.60 13.99
CA GLN A 547 17.83 53.72 13.67
C GLN A 547 18.51 52.35 13.46
N ARG A 548 18.12 51.33 14.23
CA ARG A 548 18.68 49.98 14.12
C ARG A 548 18.38 49.34 12.76
N SER A 549 17.17 49.53 12.23
CA SER A 549 16.77 49.10 10.88
C SER A 549 17.65 49.77 9.83
N TRP A 550 17.87 51.09 9.95
CA TRP A 550 18.75 51.84 9.04
C TRP A 550 20.20 51.38 9.09
N ASP A 551 20.73 51.15 10.28
CA ASP A 551 22.09 50.67 10.47
C ASP A 551 22.26 49.28 9.83
N GLY A 552 21.27 48.39 10.00
CA GLY A 552 21.26 47.04 9.40
C GLY A 552 21.22 47.07 7.87
N ILE A 553 20.34 47.89 7.29
CA ILE A 553 20.24 48.13 5.85
C ILE A 553 21.57 48.66 5.31
N SER A 554 22.15 49.67 5.96
CA SER A 554 23.41 50.30 5.54
C SER A 554 24.57 49.32 5.62
N GLN A 555 24.67 48.53 6.70
CA GLN A 555 25.71 47.53 6.89
C GLN A 555 25.67 46.46 5.80
N ILE A 556 24.49 45.98 5.43
CA ILE A 556 24.35 44.96 4.39
C ILE A 556 24.62 45.56 3.01
N SER A 557 24.17 46.79 2.75
CA SER A 557 24.51 47.50 1.52
C SER A 557 26.03 47.64 1.35
N SER A 558 26.74 48.06 2.40
CA SER A 558 28.21 48.16 2.37
C SER A 558 28.88 46.79 2.16
N LYS A 559 28.35 45.74 2.77
CA LYS A 559 28.86 44.37 2.60
C LYS A 559 28.67 43.87 1.17
N LEU A 560 27.49 44.06 0.58
CA LEU A 560 27.19 43.65 -0.80
C LEU A 560 28.06 44.39 -1.82
N GLN A 561 28.27 45.69 -1.61
CA GLN A 561 29.19 46.49 -2.42
C GLN A 561 30.63 45.99 -2.30
N ALA A 562 31.09 45.63 -1.10
CA ALA A 562 32.43 45.10 -0.87
C ALA A 562 32.64 43.71 -1.48
N GLU A 563 31.63 42.84 -1.42
CA GLU A 563 31.68 41.48 -1.94
C GLU A 563 31.42 41.40 -3.46
N GLN A 564 30.99 42.50 -4.09
CA GLN A 564 30.54 42.53 -5.49
C GLN A 564 29.52 41.43 -5.79
N SER A 565 28.63 41.16 -4.84
CA SER A 565 27.57 40.17 -5.02
C SER A 565 26.67 40.61 -6.16
N GLY A 566 26.61 39.80 -7.22
CA GLY A 566 25.73 40.06 -8.37
C GLY A 566 24.25 39.76 -8.09
N GLU A 567 23.92 39.25 -6.90
CA GLU A 567 22.56 38.84 -6.55
C GLU A 567 21.88 39.82 -5.56
N PRO A 568 20.60 40.17 -5.78
CA PRO A 568 19.85 41.01 -4.87
C PRO A 568 19.52 40.28 -3.56
N VAL A 569 19.50 41.03 -2.45
CA VAL A 569 19.27 40.49 -1.10
C VAL A 569 18.06 41.15 -0.45
N SER A 570 17.19 40.32 0.12
CA SER A 570 16.00 40.76 0.85
C SER A 570 16.21 40.74 2.36
N LEU A 571 15.79 41.80 3.04
CA LEU A 571 15.90 42.03 4.47
C LEU A 571 14.53 42.30 5.07
N GLU A 572 14.19 41.58 6.14
CA GLU A 572 13.03 41.92 6.96
C GLU A 572 13.37 43.16 7.80
N VAL A 573 12.46 44.13 7.82
CA VAL A 573 12.67 45.44 8.44
C VAL A 573 11.58 45.71 9.48
N ASP A 574 12.02 45.99 10.70
CA ASP A 574 11.12 46.42 11.77
C ASP A 574 10.66 47.87 11.51
N VAL A 575 9.35 48.04 11.37
CA VAL A 575 8.68 49.32 11.19
C VAL A 575 8.06 49.74 12.52
N HIS A 576 8.40 50.94 12.98
CA HIS A 576 7.86 51.47 14.24
C HIS A 576 6.59 52.32 14.03
N ASP A 577 6.42 52.88 12.83
CA ASP A 577 5.21 53.60 12.43
C ASP A 577 4.64 53.02 11.13
N SER A 578 3.61 52.20 11.27
CA SER A 578 2.91 51.56 10.14
C SER A 578 2.26 52.56 9.17
N THR A 579 2.01 53.80 9.59
CA THR A 579 1.39 54.82 8.71
C THR A 579 2.36 55.34 7.65
N GLY A 580 3.67 55.21 7.90
CA GLY A 580 4.72 55.54 6.95
C GLY A 580 4.99 54.46 5.91
N VAL A 581 4.17 53.41 5.84
CA VAL A 581 4.29 52.32 4.85
C VAL A 581 3.05 52.33 3.97
N ARG A 582 3.24 52.45 2.66
CA ARG A 582 2.15 52.50 1.68
C ARG A 582 2.32 51.41 0.62
N GLN A 583 1.30 50.60 0.40
CA GLN A 583 1.25 49.69 -0.76
C GLN A 583 1.06 50.49 -2.05
N VAL A 584 1.92 50.28 -3.04
CA VAL A 584 1.93 51.05 -4.31
C VAL A 584 1.48 50.21 -5.51
N GLY A 585 1.58 48.88 -5.40
CA GLY A 585 1.19 47.96 -6.47
C GLY A 585 0.31 46.81 -6.01
N PRO A 586 -0.18 45.96 -6.93
CA PRO A 586 -1.00 44.81 -6.58
C PRO A 586 -0.19 43.73 -5.84
N TRP A 587 -0.90 42.92 -5.07
CA TRP A 587 -0.36 41.66 -4.54
C TRP A 587 -0.18 40.65 -5.67
N ARG A 588 0.97 39.96 -5.68
CA ARG A 588 1.32 38.88 -6.62
C ARG A 588 2.16 37.82 -5.91
N GLU A 589 2.56 36.74 -6.59
CA GLU A 589 3.45 35.74 -6.00
C GLU A 589 4.72 36.37 -5.44
N GLU A 590 5.12 35.93 -4.25
CA GLU A 590 6.26 36.48 -3.50
C GLU A 590 7.58 36.50 -4.29
N TYR A 591 7.82 35.51 -5.14
CA TYR A 591 9.10 35.36 -5.84
C TYR A 591 9.38 36.48 -6.85
N HIS A 592 8.35 37.23 -7.30
CA HIS A 592 8.54 38.39 -8.17
C HIS A 592 9.20 39.58 -7.45
N LEU A 593 9.12 39.62 -6.11
CA LEU A 593 9.58 40.77 -5.31
C LEU A 593 10.49 40.37 -4.15
N VAL A 594 10.67 39.08 -3.89
CA VAL A 594 11.50 38.58 -2.79
C VAL A 594 12.57 37.65 -3.39
N PRO A 595 13.79 38.15 -3.67
CA PRO A 595 14.85 37.36 -4.31
C PRO A 595 15.12 35.98 -3.68
N MET A 596 15.07 35.86 -2.35
CA MET A 596 15.29 34.57 -1.67
C MET A 596 14.18 33.54 -1.93
N ALA A 597 13.03 33.98 -2.44
CA ALA A 597 11.92 33.13 -2.85
C ALA A 597 12.00 32.69 -4.32
N GLY A 598 13.09 33.02 -5.03
CA GLY A 598 13.26 32.76 -6.45
C GLY A 598 12.95 31.32 -6.88
N VAL A 599 12.28 31.19 -8.01
CA VAL A 599 11.70 29.94 -8.54
C VAL A 599 12.21 29.58 -9.92
N LEU A 600 12.79 30.52 -10.67
CA LEU A 600 13.25 30.26 -12.03
C LEU A 600 14.67 29.72 -12.04
N ILE A 601 14.96 28.88 -13.02
CA ILE A 601 16.24 28.17 -13.14
C ILE A 601 17.38 29.07 -13.63
N ASP A 602 17.02 30.13 -14.34
CA ASP A 602 17.91 31.12 -14.94
C ASP A 602 17.91 32.45 -14.17
N ASN A 603 17.25 32.48 -13.00
CA ASN A 603 17.08 33.68 -12.16
C ASN A 603 16.38 34.87 -12.87
N SER A 604 15.65 34.63 -13.97
CA SER A 604 14.95 35.69 -14.71
C SER A 604 13.78 36.31 -13.93
N ASP A 605 13.43 35.76 -12.78
CA ASP A 605 12.47 36.33 -11.83
C ASP A 605 13.03 37.53 -11.08
N LEU A 606 14.35 37.72 -11.05
CA LEU A 606 15.01 38.86 -10.42
C LEU A 606 14.95 40.14 -11.28
N ASP A 607 14.77 39.99 -12.59
CA ASP A 607 14.80 41.11 -13.55
C ASP A 607 13.44 41.83 -13.66
N ASN A 608 12.35 41.20 -13.21
CA ASN A 608 10.97 41.62 -13.51
C ASN A 608 10.30 42.49 -12.43
N TRP A 609 11.07 43.25 -11.65
CA TRP A 609 10.47 44.22 -10.73
C TRP A 609 9.73 45.29 -11.55
N PRO A 610 8.45 45.61 -11.25
CA PRO A 610 7.71 46.58 -12.05
C PRO A 610 8.39 47.95 -12.02
N GLU A 611 8.65 48.49 -13.19
CA GLU A 611 9.05 49.89 -13.37
C GLU A 611 7.88 50.78 -12.91
N GLY A 612 8.07 51.56 -11.84
CA GLY A 612 7.02 52.40 -11.26
C GLY A 612 7.21 52.78 -9.80
N SER A 613 8.13 52.14 -9.07
CA SER A 613 8.65 52.69 -7.82
C SER A 613 9.83 53.61 -8.14
N GLU A 614 9.63 54.92 -8.13
CA GLU A 614 10.75 55.87 -8.20
C GLU A 614 11.76 55.54 -7.07
N PRO A 615 13.07 55.53 -7.36
CA PRO A 615 14.09 55.32 -6.33
C PRO A 615 13.99 56.46 -5.29
N CYS A 616 13.79 56.11 -4.02
CA CYS A 616 13.80 57.05 -2.89
C CYS A 616 15.21 57.53 -2.56
#